data_AF-A0A923HIK3-F1
#
_entry.id   AF-A0A923HIK3-F1
#
_cell.length_a   1.000
_cell.length_b   1.000
_cell.length_c   1.000
_cell.angle_alpha   90.00
_cell.angle_beta   90.00
_cell.angle_gamma   90.00
#
_symmetry.space_group_name_H-M   'P 1'
#
loop_
_entity.id
_entity.type
_entity.pdbx_description
1 polymer ?
#
loop_
_entity_poly.entity_id
_entity_poly.type
_entity_poly.pdbx_seq_one_letter_code
_entity_poly.pdbx_strand_id
1 'polypeptide(L)'
;MAHHVFKGYSILFYFLMSIFSFFIGLYYAGMVEAGKNQGLAGGAIVLSYGVVAGLIGLVLAIFIVYKSKRKLIFWGNIVLGICIVGFWVNAHLKYKEKQKAKELEREQFEKRKPKPTTPTSPVDSNVKSKPMAMLVNGSEQDKKDAGLGMFAPNISESKALYFYGNPNFQKSRLEHAPIDSITFKKREYGGFEIATAPSWLMPDHLKLDYDMLYFKVKSVTQDFVEVRVNNLTNRTSFVDKYQGRIAYWPEFLLGVHSVEFINPQTQTVYVKPLEHAGKVSIPHSFMKPVRITRNWMHVELINHGFDTVGKGWIQWTKDGEFLIRYNLLS
;
A
#
# COMPACT_ATOMS: atom_id res chain seq x y z
N MET A 1 -26.64 56.45 -20.91
CA MET A 1 -26.74 55.09 -20.31
C MET A 1 -25.41 54.56 -19.74
N ALA A 2 -24.24 54.91 -20.30
CA ALA A 2 -22.93 54.46 -19.81
C ALA A 2 -22.61 54.80 -18.33
N HIS A 3 -23.16 55.90 -17.79
CA HIS A 3 -22.89 56.32 -16.39
C HIS A 3 -23.48 55.41 -15.30
N HIS A 4 -24.26 54.38 -15.64
CA HIS A 4 -24.81 53.45 -14.63
C HIS A 4 -23.88 52.29 -14.30
N VAL A 5 -22.98 51.92 -15.23
CA VAL A 5 -22.13 50.72 -15.12
C VAL A 5 -21.10 50.85 -14.00
N PHE A 6 -20.58 52.05 -13.77
CA PHE A 6 -19.51 52.31 -12.79
C PHE A 6 -20.00 52.89 -11.45
N LYS A 7 -21.31 52.88 -11.18
CA LYS A 7 -21.82 53.36 -9.89
C LYS A 7 -21.60 52.30 -8.81
N GLY A 8 -21.38 52.74 -7.57
CA GLY A 8 -21.06 51.84 -6.45
C GLY A 8 -22.05 50.69 -6.24
N TYR A 9 -23.35 50.93 -6.45
CA TYR A 9 -24.37 49.86 -6.34
C TYR A 9 -24.26 48.80 -7.45
N SER A 10 -23.77 49.16 -8.63
CA SER A 10 -23.51 48.25 -9.75
C SER A 10 -22.26 47.41 -9.49
N ILE A 11 -21.20 48.04 -8.96
CA ILE A 11 -19.96 47.35 -8.54
C ILE A 11 -20.26 46.33 -7.45
N LEU A 12 -21.07 46.72 -6.45
CA LEU A 12 -21.53 45.80 -5.41
C LEU A 12 -22.30 44.61 -5.99
N PHE A 13 -23.15 44.86 -7.00
CA PHE A 13 -23.92 43.80 -7.67
C PHE A 13 -23.01 42.82 -8.41
N TYR A 14 -21.99 43.30 -9.12
CA TYR A 14 -21.01 42.44 -9.78
C TYR A 14 -20.28 41.53 -8.78
N PHE A 15 -19.84 42.11 -7.67
CA PHE A 15 -19.15 41.37 -6.62
C PHE A 15 -20.04 40.30 -5.98
N LEU A 16 -21.25 40.68 -5.56
CA LEU A 16 -22.21 39.77 -4.92
C LEU A 16 -22.65 38.65 -5.88
N MET A 17 -22.92 38.98 -7.14
CA MET A 17 -23.32 37.98 -8.14
C MET A 17 -22.20 36.98 -8.44
N SER A 18 -20.94 37.44 -8.48
CA SER A 18 -19.78 36.56 -8.65
C SER A 18 -19.61 35.61 -7.47
N ILE A 19 -19.74 36.09 -6.23
CA ILE A 19 -19.66 35.26 -5.02
C ILE A 19 -20.82 34.26 -4.95
N PHE A 20 -22.03 34.71 -5.23
CA PHE A 20 -23.21 33.85 -5.24
C PHE A 20 -23.08 32.73 -6.27
N SER A 21 -22.64 33.07 -7.49
CA SER A 21 -22.43 32.08 -8.56
C SER A 21 -21.29 31.11 -8.23
N PHE A 22 -20.25 31.57 -7.54
CA PHE A 22 -19.19 30.70 -7.02
C PHE A 22 -19.75 29.64 -6.06
N PHE A 23 -20.59 30.02 -5.10
CA PHE A 23 -21.22 29.07 -4.18
C PHE A 23 -22.17 28.09 -4.90
N ILE A 24 -22.91 28.54 -5.91
CA ILE A 24 -23.71 27.66 -6.76
C ILE A 24 -22.81 26.64 -7.47
N GLY A 25 -21.68 27.08 -8.03
CA GLY A 25 -20.71 26.20 -8.68
C GLY A 25 -20.16 25.13 -7.73
N LEU A 26 -19.81 25.50 -6.50
CA LEU A 26 -19.38 24.55 -5.46
C LEU A 26 -20.49 23.56 -5.09
N TYR A 27 -21.74 24.02 -4.98
CA TYR A 27 -22.88 23.17 -4.67
C TYR A 27 -23.16 22.17 -5.80
N TYR A 28 -23.12 22.65 -7.04
CA TYR A 28 -23.28 21.82 -8.24
C TYR A 28 -22.17 20.76 -8.33
N ALA A 29 -20.91 21.14 -8.10
CA ALA A 29 -19.79 20.21 -8.04
C ALA A 29 -20.01 19.09 -7.02
N GLY A 30 -20.60 19.42 -5.86
CA GLY A 30 -21.00 18.43 -4.86
C GLY A 30 -22.11 17.48 -5.34
N MET A 31 -23.09 17.98 -6.10
CA MET A 31 -24.19 17.15 -6.63
C MET A 31 -23.71 16.17 -7.71
N VAL A 32 -22.80 16.59 -8.58
CA VAL A 32 -22.23 15.73 -9.63
C VAL A 32 -21.05 14.88 -9.13
N GLU A 33 -20.81 14.89 -7.82
CA GLU A 33 -19.69 14.19 -7.17
C GLU A 33 -18.31 14.54 -7.77
N ALA A 34 -18.14 15.76 -8.29
CA ALA A 34 -16.89 16.22 -8.86
C ALA A 34 -15.77 16.14 -7.81
N GLY A 35 -14.67 15.46 -8.15
CA GLY A 35 -13.52 15.29 -7.26
C GLY A 35 -13.65 14.17 -6.22
N LYS A 36 -14.75 13.38 -6.23
CA LYS A 36 -14.86 12.16 -5.42
C LYS A 36 -13.76 11.18 -5.80
N ASN A 37 -13.12 10.56 -4.81
CA ASN A 37 -12.00 9.62 -4.95
C ASN A 37 -10.69 10.19 -5.55
N GLN A 38 -10.58 11.50 -5.75
CA GLN A 38 -9.37 12.14 -6.30
C GLN A 38 -8.39 12.62 -5.21
N GLY A 39 -8.61 12.25 -3.95
CA GLY A 39 -7.75 12.63 -2.83
C GLY A 39 -7.57 14.14 -2.71
N LEU A 40 -6.31 14.59 -2.63
CA LEU A 40 -5.96 16.02 -2.52
C LEU A 40 -6.35 16.83 -3.78
N ALA A 41 -6.34 16.20 -4.95
CA ALA A 41 -6.73 16.83 -6.22
C ALA A 41 -8.24 17.10 -6.28
N GLY A 42 -9.06 16.36 -5.52
CA GLY A 42 -10.50 16.58 -5.44
C GLY A 42 -10.87 17.99 -4.98
N GLY A 43 -10.11 18.57 -4.04
CA GLY A 43 -10.33 19.95 -3.60
C GLY A 43 -10.10 20.98 -4.70
N ALA A 44 -9.05 20.81 -5.51
CA ALA A 44 -8.75 21.70 -6.62
C ALA A 44 -9.81 21.60 -7.74
N ILE A 45 -10.29 20.38 -8.02
CA ILE A 45 -11.36 20.14 -9.00
C ILE A 45 -12.63 20.87 -8.56
N VAL A 46 -13.09 20.68 -7.31
CA VAL A 46 -14.30 21.35 -6.80
C VAL A 46 -14.13 22.87 -6.82
N LEU A 47 -12.96 23.39 -6.46
CA LEU A 47 -12.68 24.83 -6.48
C LEU A 47 -12.74 25.40 -7.90
N SER A 48 -12.27 24.65 -8.91
CA SER A 48 -12.32 25.09 -10.31
C SER A 48 -13.75 25.30 -10.82
N TYR A 49 -14.70 24.45 -10.42
CA TYR A 49 -16.13 24.63 -10.73
C TYR A 49 -16.68 25.92 -10.14
N GLY A 50 -16.30 26.24 -8.90
CA GLY A 50 -16.64 27.52 -8.26
C GLY A 50 -16.11 28.71 -9.07
N VAL A 51 -14.83 28.69 -9.46
CA VAL A 51 -14.20 29.79 -10.20
C VAL A 51 -14.87 30.01 -11.57
N VAL A 52 -15.11 28.93 -12.33
CA VAL A 52 -15.77 29.01 -13.64
C VAL A 52 -17.18 29.57 -13.50
N ALA A 53 -17.97 29.09 -12.52
CA ALA A 53 -19.31 29.60 -12.26
C ALA A 53 -19.28 31.08 -11.83
N GLY A 54 -18.30 31.49 -11.03
CA GLY A 54 -18.09 32.90 -10.64
C GLY A 54 -17.86 33.81 -11.85
N LEU A 55 -16.99 33.40 -12.78
CA LEU A 55 -16.74 34.14 -14.03
C LEU A 55 -17.99 34.27 -14.90
N ILE A 56 -18.75 33.17 -15.07
CA ILE A 56 -20.03 33.18 -15.79
C ILE A 56 -21.02 34.15 -15.10
N GLY A 57 -21.09 34.09 -13.78
CA GLY A 57 -21.91 34.98 -12.96
C GLY A 57 -21.57 36.46 -13.15
N LEU A 58 -20.28 36.78 -13.23
CA LEU A 58 -19.80 38.15 -13.46
C LEU A 58 -20.24 38.66 -14.85
N VAL A 59 -20.08 37.85 -15.89
CA VAL A 59 -20.52 38.21 -17.25
C VAL A 59 -22.03 38.45 -17.29
N LEU A 60 -22.82 37.56 -16.69
CA LEU A 60 -24.28 37.73 -16.57
C LEU A 60 -24.63 39.01 -15.80
N ALA A 61 -23.90 39.31 -14.73
CA ALA A 61 -24.14 40.52 -13.94
C ALA A 61 -23.96 41.80 -14.76
N ILE A 62 -22.93 41.85 -15.62
CA ILE A 62 -22.68 42.98 -16.53
C ILE A 62 -23.88 43.18 -17.47
N PHE A 63 -24.36 42.10 -18.09
CA PHE A 63 -25.54 42.16 -18.98
C PHE A 63 -26.82 42.59 -18.24
N ILE A 64 -27.04 42.07 -17.04
CA ILE A 64 -28.21 42.43 -16.21
C ILE A 64 -28.18 43.91 -15.85
N VAL A 65 -27.04 44.42 -15.36
CA VAL A 65 -26.90 45.84 -15.00
C VAL A 65 -27.06 46.74 -16.22
N TYR A 66 -26.55 46.33 -17.40
CA TYR A 66 -26.70 47.11 -18.63
C TYR A 66 -28.16 47.33 -19.01
N LYS A 67 -29.03 46.34 -18.79
CA LYS A 67 -30.47 46.42 -19.15
C LYS A 67 -31.40 46.83 -18.01
N SER A 68 -30.92 46.87 -16.76
CA SER A 68 -31.80 47.01 -15.59
C SER A 68 -31.92 48.44 -15.06
N LYS A 69 -33.09 48.75 -14.49
CA LYS A 69 -33.32 50.01 -13.76
C LYS A 69 -32.66 49.96 -12.39
N ARG A 70 -32.22 51.13 -11.87
CA ARG A 70 -31.58 51.27 -10.54
C ARG A 70 -32.33 50.55 -9.40
N LYS A 71 -33.67 50.64 -9.38
CA LYS A 71 -34.50 50.02 -8.34
C LYS A 71 -34.36 48.49 -8.31
N LEU A 72 -34.24 47.85 -9.49
CA LEU A 72 -34.03 46.41 -9.60
C LEU A 72 -32.65 45.99 -9.10
N ILE A 73 -31.59 46.73 -9.44
CA ILE A 73 -30.22 46.44 -9.01
C ILE A 73 -30.10 46.54 -7.48
N PHE A 74 -30.72 47.56 -6.89
CA PHE A 74 -30.74 47.73 -5.43
C PHE A 74 -31.42 46.55 -4.72
N TRP A 75 -32.61 46.14 -5.19
CA TRP A 75 -33.29 44.96 -4.63
C TRP A 75 -32.51 43.67 -4.88
N GLY A 76 -31.89 43.53 -6.05
CA GLY A 76 -31.04 42.40 -6.39
C GLY A 76 -29.87 42.24 -5.41
N ASN A 77 -29.20 43.33 -5.02
CA ASN A 77 -28.13 43.29 -4.01
C ASN A 77 -28.61 42.78 -2.66
N ILE A 78 -29.80 43.22 -2.20
CA ILE A 78 -30.37 42.77 -0.93
C ILE A 78 -30.67 41.27 -0.98
N VAL A 79 -31.33 40.82 -2.05
CA VAL A 79 -31.67 39.40 -2.23
C VAL A 79 -30.41 38.53 -2.31
N LEU A 80 -29.43 38.92 -3.11
CA LEU A 80 -28.14 38.19 -3.22
C LEU A 80 -27.40 38.14 -1.88
N GLY A 81 -27.39 39.25 -1.13
CA GLY A 81 -26.79 39.31 0.20
C GLY A 81 -27.44 38.31 1.17
N ILE A 82 -28.78 38.26 1.21
CA ILE A 82 -29.53 37.31 2.03
C ILE A 82 -29.21 35.87 1.62
N CYS A 83 -29.17 35.58 0.32
CA CYS A 83 -28.84 34.25 -0.18
C CYS A 83 -27.42 33.81 0.19
N ILE A 84 -26.42 34.69 0.08
CA ILE A 84 -25.03 34.38 0.46
C ILE A 84 -24.94 34.08 1.97
N VAL A 85 -25.60 34.87 2.81
CA VAL A 85 -25.67 34.60 4.25
C VAL A 85 -26.34 33.24 4.51
N GLY A 86 -27.43 32.91 3.81
CA GLY A 86 -28.08 31.61 3.90
C GLY A 86 -27.16 30.45 3.51
N PHE A 87 -26.39 30.58 2.43
CA PHE A 87 -25.38 29.60 2.04
C PHE A 87 -24.30 29.42 3.09
N TRP A 88 -23.80 30.52 3.65
CA TRP A 88 -22.77 30.50 4.70
C TRP A 88 -23.27 29.81 5.97
N VAL A 89 -24.49 30.13 6.41
CA VAL A 89 -25.12 29.48 7.58
C VAL A 89 -25.29 27.97 7.34
N ASN A 90 -25.80 27.57 6.17
CA ASN A 90 -25.96 26.15 5.82
C ASN A 90 -24.61 25.41 5.79
N ALA A 91 -23.59 26.00 5.17
CA ALA A 91 -22.24 25.44 5.14
C ALA A 91 -21.65 25.30 6.55
N HIS A 92 -21.88 26.29 7.42
CA HIS A 92 -21.41 26.27 8.80
C HIS A 92 -22.12 25.20 9.64
N LEU A 93 -23.43 25.03 9.48
CA LEU A 93 -24.21 23.97 10.14
C LEU A 93 -23.71 22.58 9.72
N LYS A 94 -23.56 22.33 8.41
CA LYS A 94 -23.01 21.06 7.90
C LYS A 94 -21.57 20.80 8.39
N TYR A 95 -20.76 21.86 8.51
CA TYR A 95 -19.41 21.73 9.06
C TYR A 95 -19.44 21.28 10.53
N LYS A 96 -20.32 21.88 11.35
CA LYS A 96 -20.52 21.47 12.75
C LYS A 96 -21.02 20.04 12.86
N GLU A 97 -21.96 19.60 12.02
CA GLU A 97 -22.42 18.21 11.98
C GLU A 97 -21.28 17.24 11.66
N LYS A 98 -20.45 17.56 10.65
CA LYS A 98 -19.28 16.75 10.31
C LYS A 98 -18.23 16.71 11.42
N GLN A 99 -18.05 17.80 12.17
CA GLN A 99 -17.15 17.79 13.33
C GLN A 99 -17.68 16.88 14.44
N LYS A 100 -18.97 17.01 14.79
CA LYS A 100 -19.61 16.12 15.78
C LYS A 100 -19.53 14.64 15.37
N ALA A 101 -19.73 14.33 14.10
CA ALA A 101 -19.60 12.95 13.59
C ALA A 101 -18.17 12.42 13.74
N LYS A 102 -17.16 13.24 13.43
CA LYS A 102 -15.74 12.88 13.60
C LYS A 102 -15.34 12.73 15.07
N GLU A 103 -15.89 13.56 15.96
CA GLU A 103 -15.69 13.46 17.40
C GLU A 103 -16.33 12.17 17.95
N LEU A 104 -17.55 11.84 17.53
CA LEU A 104 -18.21 10.59 17.89
C LEU A 104 -17.46 9.36 17.38
N GLU A 105 -16.95 9.39 16.15
CA GLU A 105 -16.09 8.33 15.60
C GLU A 105 -14.79 8.18 16.39
N ARG A 106 -14.17 9.29 16.83
CA ARG A 106 -12.98 9.27 17.70
C ARG A 106 -13.30 8.69 19.07
N GLU A 107 -14.40 9.06 19.69
CA GLU A 107 -14.83 8.50 20.99
C GLU A 107 -15.14 7.00 20.89
N GLN A 108 -15.78 6.56 19.80
CA GLN A 108 -16.01 5.13 19.54
C GLN A 108 -14.71 4.38 19.28
N PHE A 109 -13.76 5.00 18.57
CA PHE A 109 -12.44 4.44 18.36
C PHE A 109 -11.64 4.32 19.67
N GLU A 110 -11.73 5.32 20.56
CA GLU A 110 -11.09 5.26 21.89
C GLU A 110 -11.74 4.24 22.82
N LYS A 111 -13.08 4.09 22.80
CA LYS A 111 -13.79 3.03 23.55
C LYS A 111 -13.49 1.63 23.03
N ARG A 112 -13.05 1.49 21.77
CA ARG A 112 -12.64 0.23 21.15
C ARG A 112 -11.15 -0.06 21.29
N LYS A 113 -10.33 0.84 21.84
CA LYS A 113 -8.94 0.51 22.18
C LYS A 113 -8.98 -0.55 23.30
N PRO A 114 -8.45 -1.76 23.09
CA PRO A 114 -8.28 -2.71 24.18
C PRO A 114 -7.44 -2.04 25.27
N LYS A 115 -7.81 -2.25 26.55
CA LYS A 115 -7.03 -1.77 27.69
C LYS A 115 -5.56 -2.16 27.49
N PRO A 116 -4.60 -1.26 27.71
CA PRO A 116 -3.19 -1.62 27.66
C PRO A 116 -2.96 -2.78 28.64
N THR A 117 -2.58 -3.92 28.09
CA THR A 117 -2.18 -5.09 28.87
C THR A 117 -1.01 -4.64 29.75
N THR A 118 -1.13 -4.87 31.04
CA THR A 118 -0.07 -4.66 32.03
C THR A 118 1.23 -5.25 31.50
N PRO A 119 2.36 -4.53 31.55
CA PRO A 119 3.63 -5.07 31.11
C PRO A 119 3.89 -6.39 31.85
N THR A 120 3.98 -7.48 31.09
CA THR A 120 4.39 -8.76 31.62
C THR A 120 5.80 -8.59 32.19
N SER A 121 5.97 -9.01 33.44
CA SER A 121 7.25 -9.05 34.13
C SER A 121 8.34 -9.63 33.24
N PRO A 122 9.60 -9.15 33.35
CA PRO A 122 10.71 -9.67 32.56
C PRO A 122 10.76 -11.19 32.72
N VAL A 123 10.64 -11.88 31.59
CA VAL A 123 10.86 -13.33 31.49
C VAL A 123 12.29 -13.59 31.93
N ASP A 124 12.44 -14.52 32.88
CA ASP A 124 13.72 -15.01 33.38
C ASP A 124 14.72 -15.21 32.23
N SER A 125 15.83 -14.49 32.32
CA SER A 125 16.94 -14.46 31.36
C SER A 125 17.77 -15.77 31.32
N ASN A 126 17.19 -16.90 31.73
CA ASN A 126 17.82 -18.23 31.68
C ASN A 126 17.34 -19.10 30.51
N VAL A 127 16.51 -18.58 29.61
CA VAL A 127 16.26 -19.24 28.33
C VAL A 127 17.44 -18.93 27.40
N LYS A 128 18.37 -19.88 27.28
CA LYS A 128 19.38 -19.94 26.21
C LYS A 128 18.69 -19.59 24.88
N SER A 129 18.89 -18.37 24.40
CA SER A 129 18.46 -17.92 23.09
C SER A 129 19.17 -18.77 22.06
N LYS A 130 18.46 -19.74 21.49
CA LYS A 130 18.90 -20.37 20.26
C LYS A 130 19.01 -19.26 19.21
N PRO A 131 20.13 -19.16 18.46
CA PRO A 131 20.25 -18.18 17.39
C PRO A 131 19.09 -18.38 16.41
N MET A 132 18.30 -17.33 16.17
CA MET A 132 17.17 -17.29 15.22
C MET A 132 17.60 -17.44 13.75
N ALA A 133 18.86 -17.82 13.49
CA ALA A 133 19.37 -18.19 12.18
C ALA A 133 19.29 -19.71 11.91
N MET A 134 18.53 -20.47 12.70
CA MET A 134 18.19 -21.85 12.33
C MET A 134 16.93 -21.85 11.48
N LEU A 135 17.10 -22.20 10.20
CA LEU A 135 16.06 -22.76 9.34
C LEU A 135 15.26 -23.79 10.15
N VAL A 136 14.06 -23.43 10.56
CA VAL A 136 13.09 -24.38 11.09
C VAL A 136 12.89 -25.42 10.00
N ASN A 137 13.20 -26.68 10.30
CA ASN A 137 12.78 -27.79 9.47
C ASN A 137 11.27 -27.69 9.29
N GLY A 138 10.86 -27.24 8.10
CA GLY A 138 9.46 -26.99 7.77
C GLY A 138 8.61 -28.21 8.10
N SER A 139 7.45 -27.96 8.69
CA SER A 139 6.43 -28.96 8.92
C SER A 139 6.08 -29.65 7.58
N GLU A 140 5.58 -30.89 7.58
CA GLU A 140 5.19 -31.56 6.32
C GLU A 140 4.15 -30.79 5.51
N GLN A 141 3.41 -29.87 6.15
CA GLN A 141 2.47 -28.95 5.50
C GLN A 141 3.15 -27.84 4.69
N ASP A 142 4.38 -27.44 5.02
CA ASP A 142 5.18 -26.48 4.23
C ASP A 142 5.66 -27.05 2.89
N LYS A 143 5.61 -28.39 2.70
CA LYS A 143 6.06 -29.02 1.45
C LYS A 143 5.10 -28.83 0.28
N LYS A 144 3.79 -28.66 0.54
CA LYS A 144 2.77 -28.73 -0.51
C LYS A 144 2.46 -27.42 -1.23
N ASP A 145 2.86 -26.27 -0.68
CA ASP A 145 2.57 -24.98 -1.31
C ASP A 145 3.82 -24.09 -1.31
N ALA A 146 4.52 -24.12 -2.45
CA ALA A 146 5.60 -23.18 -2.73
C ALA A 146 5.10 -21.74 -2.77
N GLY A 147 3.80 -21.47 -3.01
CA GLY A 147 3.32 -20.12 -3.29
C GLY A 147 3.87 -19.57 -4.61
N LEU A 148 3.67 -18.29 -4.87
CA LEU A 148 4.06 -17.62 -6.12
C LEU A 148 5.46 -16.99 -6.05
N GLY A 149 5.93 -16.66 -4.85
CA GLY A 149 7.18 -15.92 -4.64
C GLY A 149 7.21 -15.26 -3.27
N MET A 150 7.93 -14.13 -3.19
CA MET A 150 8.09 -13.34 -1.98
C MET A 150 7.60 -11.90 -2.19
N PHE A 151 6.96 -11.35 -1.17
CA PHE A 151 6.63 -9.93 -1.07
C PHE A 151 7.57 -9.27 -0.05
N ALA A 152 8.18 -8.15 -0.44
CA ALA A 152 9.01 -7.33 0.43
C ALA A 152 8.41 -5.92 0.52
N PRO A 153 8.06 -5.41 1.72
CA PRO A 153 7.54 -4.06 1.84
C PRO A 153 8.61 -3.01 1.57
N ASN A 154 8.20 -1.84 1.06
CA ASN A 154 9.08 -0.68 0.89
C ASN A 154 9.24 0.05 2.23
N ILE A 155 10.07 -0.50 3.12
CA ILE A 155 10.29 0.01 4.48
C ILE A 155 10.81 1.46 4.49
N SER A 156 11.56 1.85 3.45
CA SER A 156 12.13 3.20 3.31
C SER A 156 11.10 4.27 2.95
N GLU A 157 10.09 3.92 2.17
CA GLU A 157 9.08 4.86 1.66
C GLU A 157 7.82 4.84 2.52
N SER A 158 7.44 3.66 3.01
CA SER A 158 6.21 3.43 3.76
C SER A 158 6.51 3.28 5.24
N LYS A 159 6.01 4.22 6.05
CA LYS A 159 6.11 4.15 7.52
C LYS A 159 5.36 2.95 8.12
N ALA A 160 4.38 2.41 7.40
CA ALA A 160 3.59 1.28 7.82
C ALA A 160 3.18 0.41 6.63
N LEU A 161 3.17 -0.90 6.86
CA LEU A 161 2.51 -1.88 6.00
C LEU A 161 1.21 -2.29 6.68
N TYR A 162 0.10 -2.08 5.98
CA TYR A 162 -1.23 -2.39 6.49
C TYR A 162 -1.65 -3.80 6.10
N PHE A 163 -2.27 -4.49 7.06
CA PHE A 163 -2.87 -5.80 6.88
C PHE A 163 -4.37 -5.65 6.71
N TYR A 164 -4.93 -6.36 5.74
CA TYR A 164 -6.34 -6.37 5.41
C TYR A 164 -6.91 -7.78 5.63
N GLY A 165 -8.20 -7.82 5.98
CA GLY A 165 -8.97 -9.07 6.05
C GLY A 165 -9.24 -9.61 4.66
N ASN A 166 -10.45 -10.07 4.37
CA ASN A 166 -10.84 -10.49 3.03
C ASN A 166 -11.36 -9.27 2.23
N PRO A 167 -10.59 -8.70 1.28
CA PRO A 167 -11.05 -7.56 0.49
C PRO A 167 -12.10 -8.00 -0.53
N ASN A 168 -12.95 -7.05 -0.94
CA ASN A 168 -13.85 -7.24 -2.06
C ASN A 168 -13.12 -6.78 -3.32
N PHE A 169 -12.73 -7.72 -4.19
CA PHE A 169 -11.92 -7.44 -5.37
C PHE A 169 -12.59 -6.54 -6.43
N GLN A 170 -13.89 -6.25 -6.29
CA GLN A 170 -14.60 -5.32 -7.16
C GLN A 170 -14.54 -3.86 -6.67
N LYS A 171 -14.05 -3.64 -5.44
CA LYS A 171 -13.93 -2.33 -4.81
C LYS A 171 -12.49 -1.86 -4.81
N SER A 172 -12.32 -0.55 -4.82
CA SER A 172 -10.99 0.05 -4.74
C SER A 172 -10.36 -0.21 -3.38
N ARG A 173 -9.01 -0.33 -3.33
CA ARG A 173 -8.22 -0.35 -2.10
C ARG A 173 -8.67 0.69 -1.05
N LEU A 174 -9.04 1.90 -1.47
CA LEU A 174 -9.43 2.99 -0.57
C LEU A 174 -10.72 2.72 0.21
N GLU A 175 -11.53 1.77 -0.24
CA GLU A 175 -12.79 1.38 0.41
C GLU A 175 -12.60 0.29 1.48
N HIS A 176 -11.37 -0.20 1.66
CA HIS A 176 -11.04 -1.22 2.64
C HIS A 176 -10.34 -0.62 3.86
N ALA A 177 -10.90 -0.88 5.04
CA ALA A 177 -10.24 -0.55 6.29
C ALA A 177 -9.19 -1.62 6.64
N PRO A 178 -7.98 -1.23 7.05
CA PRO A 178 -6.98 -2.17 7.54
C PRO A 178 -7.42 -2.75 8.89
N ILE A 179 -7.12 -4.03 9.11
CA ILE A 179 -7.39 -4.73 10.37
C ILE A 179 -6.24 -4.56 11.37
N ASP A 180 -5.02 -4.40 10.87
CA ASP A 180 -3.81 -4.29 11.68
C ASP A 180 -2.67 -3.67 10.84
N SER A 181 -1.52 -3.43 11.45
CA SER A 181 -0.35 -2.91 10.74
C SER A 181 0.97 -3.22 11.44
N ILE A 182 2.03 -3.31 10.65
CA ILE A 182 3.41 -3.20 11.12
C ILE A 182 3.92 -1.79 10.79
N THR A 183 4.54 -1.12 11.76
CA THR A 183 5.12 0.21 11.57
C THR A 183 6.63 0.16 11.77
N PHE A 184 7.32 1.02 11.03
CA PHE A 184 8.77 1.07 11.00
C PHE A 184 9.27 2.43 11.47
N LYS A 185 10.39 2.42 12.20
CA LYS A 185 11.11 3.61 12.63
C LYS A 185 12.55 3.52 12.13
N LYS A 186 13.07 4.66 11.66
CA LYS A 186 14.48 4.77 11.28
C LYS A 186 15.35 4.91 12.53
N ARG A 187 16.45 4.16 12.61
CA ARG A 187 17.41 4.28 13.70
C ARG A 187 18.31 5.50 13.52
N GLU A 188 18.90 5.96 14.63
CA GLU A 188 19.79 7.12 14.69
C GLU A 188 21.01 6.97 13.75
N TYR A 189 21.58 5.77 13.67
CA TYR A 189 22.75 5.45 12.85
C TYR A 189 22.42 4.82 11.48
N GLY A 190 21.17 4.95 11.02
CA GLY A 190 20.69 4.31 9.79
C GLY A 190 20.09 2.91 10.00
N GLY A 191 19.41 2.40 8.96
CA GLY A 191 18.60 1.19 9.03
C GLY A 191 17.22 1.41 9.66
N PHE A 192 16.44 0.33 9.72
CA PHE A 192 15.05 0.35 10.20
C PHE A 192 14.83 -0.65 11.34
N GLU A 193 13.91 -0.30 12.22
CA GLU A 193 13.38 -1.19 13.26
C GLU A 193 11.86 -1.20 13.23
N ILE A 194 11.27 -2.28 13.72
CA ILE A 194 9.83 -2.36 13.92
C ILE A 194 9.49 -1.56 15.16
N ALA A 195 8.68 -0.51 15.00
CA ALA A 195 8.16 0.27 16.10
C ALA A 195 6.94 -0.40 16.74
N THR A 196 6.03 -0.91 15.91
CA THR A 196 4.88 -1.71 16.36
C THR A 196 4.63 -2.84 15.39
N ALA A 197 4.29 -4.02 15.91
CA ALA A 197 3.84 -5.14 15.10
C ALA A 197 2.72 -5.91 15.82
N PRO A 198 1.84 -6.57 15.07
CA PRO A 198 0.88 -7.50 15.65
C PRO A 198 1.59 -8.66 16.34
N SER A 199 1.09 -9.10 17.51
CA SER A 199 1.70 -10.21 18.27
C SER A 199 1.67 -11.55 17.53
N TRP A 200 0.79 -11.68 16.54
CA TRP A 200 0.65 -12.86 15.69
C TRP A 200 1.54 -12.84 14.45
N LEU A 201 2.28 -11.74 14.19
CA LEU A 201 3.11 -11.59 13.01
C LEU A 201 4.41 -12.40 13.17
N MET A 202 4.66 -13.31 12.23
CA MET A 202 5.89 -14.09 12.20
C MET A 202 6.21 -14.50 10.75
N PRO A 203 6.83 -13.58 9.99
CA PRO A 203 7.04 -13.73 8.55
C PRO A 203 8.00 -14.87 8.20
N ASP A 204 8.09 -15.19 6.91
CA ASP A 204 9.03 -16.18 6.38
C ASP A 204 10.49 -15.79 6.63
N HIS A 205 10.84 -14.51 6.44
CA HIS A 205 12.16 -13.98 6.74
C HIS A 205 12.06 -12.62 7.42
N LEU A 206 12.78 -12.46 8.54
CA LEU A 206 12.88 -11.21 9.30
C LEU A 206 14.32 -10.98 9.76
N LYS A 207 15.04 -10.12 9.05
CA LYS A 207 16.40 -9.65 9.38
C LYS A 207 16.53 -8.18 8.96
N LEU A 208 16.03 -7.28 9.81
CA LEU A 208 15.96 -5.84 9.52
C LEU A 208 17.34 -5.16 9.51
N ASP A 209 18.34 -5.77 10.15
CA ASP A 209 19.74 -5.40 10.05
C ASP A 209 20.30 -5.53 8.62
N TYR A 210 19.64 -6.34 7.78
CA TYR A 210 19.91 -6.47 6.34
C TYR A 210 18.76 -5.93 5.48
N ASP A 211 17.87 -5.11 6.06
CA ASP A 211 16.64 -4.62 5.41
C ASP A 211 15.76 -5.74 4.80
N MET A 212 15.84 -6.95 5.37
CA MET A 212 15.08 -8.10 4.90
C MET A 212 13.83 -8.31 5.74
N LEU A 213 12.68 -8.12 5.10
CA LEU A 213 11.38 -8.55 5.58
C LEU A 213 10.65 -9.17 4.39
N TYR A 214 10.47 -10.49 4.39
CA TYR A 214 9.81 -11.18 3.29
C TYR A 214 8.64 -12.00 3.80
N PHE A 215 7.55 -11.93 3.04
CA PHE A 215 6.36 -12.76 3.22
C PHE A 215 6.16 -13.63 1.98
N LYS A 216 5.88 -14.92 2.17
CA LYS A 216 5.52 -15.79 1.05
C LYS A 216 4.20 -15.34 0.43
N VAL A 217 4.18 -15.16 -0.89
CA VAL A 217 2.98 -14.79 -1.65
C VAL A 217 2.16 -16.01 -1.96
N LYS A 218 0.88 -15.98 -1.61
CA LYS A 218 -0.08 -17.04 -1.92
C LYS A 218 -0.92 -16.72 -3.16
N SER A 219 -1.40 -15.48 -3.27
CA SER A 219 -2.16 -15.03 -4.43
C SER A 219 -1.91 -13.54 -4.72
N VAL A 220 -2.11 -13.14 -5.97
CA VAL A 220 -1.95 -11.75 -6.42
C VAL A 220 -3.24 -11.32 -7.11
N THR A 221 -3.73 -10.16 -6.74
CA THR A 221 -4.90 -9.52 -7.35
C THR A 221 -4.50 -8.18 -7.98
N GLN A 222 -5.50 -7.41 -8.43
CA GLN A 222 -5.25 -6.10 -9.01
C GLN A 222 -4.59 -5.14 -8.01
N ASP A 223 -5.18 -5.01 -6.81
CA ASP A 223 -4.75 -4.03 -5.80
C ASP A 223 -4.09 -4.66 -4.56
N PHE A 224 -4.30 -5.96 -4.33
CA PHE A 224 -3.82 -6.64 -3.14
C PHE A 224 -2.96 -7.86 -3.46
N VAL A 225 -2.10 -8.21 -2.51
CA VAL A 225 -1.35 -9.46 -2.48
C VAL A 225 -1.75 -10.21 -1.22
N GLU A 226 -2.19 -11.46 -1.35
CA GLU A 226 -2.36 -12.34 -0.20
C GLU A 226 -1.00 -12.90 0.17
N VAL A 227 -0.56 -12.60 1.39
CA VAL A 227 0.74 -13.03 1.92
C VAL A 227 0.55 -13.87 3.16
N ARG A 228 1.46 -14.83 3.37
CA ARG A 228 1.56 -15.57 4.62
C ARG A 228 2.23 -14.69 5.66
N VAL A 229 1.48 -14.34 6.70
CA VAL A 229 1.94 -13.43 7.77
C VAL A 229 2.46 -14.18 9.00
N ASN A 230 2.16 -15.48 9.11
CA ASN A 230 2.69 -16.33 10.16
C ASN A 230 3.07 -17.71 9.61
N ASN A 231 4.37 -18.03 9.64
CA ASN A 231 4.91 -19.28 9.10
C ASN A 231 4.50 -20.52 9.92
N LEU A 232 4.32 -20.42 11.25
CA LEU A 232 3.93 -21.56 12.10
C LEU A 232 2.44 -21.90 11.97
N THR A 233 1.58 -20.88 11.88
CA THR A 233 0.12 -21.07 11.83
C THR A 233 -0.45 -21.07 10.42
N ASN A 234 0.38 -20.79 9.40
CA ASN A 234 -0.04 -20.57 8.02
C ASN A 234 -1.12 -19.48 7.85
N ARG A 235 -1.22 -18.55 8.81
CA ARG A 235 -2.14 -17.43 8.73
C ARG A 235 -1.76 -16.54 7.54
N THR A 236 -2.77 -16.15 6.75
CA THR A 236 -2.62 -15.21 5.64
C THR A 236 -3.34 -13.90 5.92
N SER A 237 -2.93 -12.86 5.20
CA SER A 237 -3.59 -11.56 5.19
C SER A 237 -3.31 -10.90 3.84
N PHE A 238 -4.20 -10.00 3.44
CA PHE A 238 -3.98 -9.20 2.26
C PHE A 238 -3.17 -7.96 2.62
N VAL A 239 -2.23 -7.58 1.77
CA VAL A 239 -1.47 -6.34 1.85
C VAL A 239 -1.63 -5.57 0.55
N ASP A 240 -1.44 -4.26 0.62
CA ASP A 240 -1.43 -3.43 -0.58
C ASP A 240 -0.24 -3.81 -1.47
N LYS A 241 -0.54 -4.16 -2.72
CA LYS A 241 0.45 -4.52 -3.72
C LYS A 241 1.47 -3.41 -3.97
N TYR A 242 1.05 -2.15 -3.85
CA TYR A 242 1.88 -0.98 -4.14
C TYR A 242 2.72 -0.52 -2.95
N GLN A 243 2.58 -1.13 -1.77
CA GLN A 243 3.41 -0.85 -0.59
C GLN A 243 4.71 -1.66 -0.55
N GLY A 244 5.04 -2.36 -1.62
CA GLY A 244 6.22 -3.21 -1.69
C GLY A 244 6.49 -3.72 -3.10
N ARG A 245 7.41 -4.67 -3.16
CA ARG A 245 7.77 -5.40 -4.38
C ARG A 245 7.42 -6.87 -4.23
N ILE A 246 6.88 -7.44 -5.30
CA ILE A 246 6.74 -8.89 -5.44
C ILE A 246 7.92 -9.37 -6.27
N ALA A 247 8.63 -10.39 -5.78
CA ALA A 247 9.61 -11.14 -6.55
C ALA A 247 9.06 -12.57 -6.72
N TYR A 248 8.75 -12.95 -7.95
CA TYR A 248 8.36 -14.34 -8.23
C TYR A 248 9.54 -15.28 -7.98
N TRP A 249 9.28 -16.57 -7.77
CA TRP A 249 10.34 -17.53 -7.44
C TRP A 249 11.58 -17.47 -8.33
N PRO A 250 11.47 -17.37 -9.68
CA PRO A 250 12.66 -17.23 -10.52
C PRO A 250 13.48 -15.98 -10.20
N GLU A 251 12.83 -14.84 -9.99
CA GLU A 251 13.50 -13.57 -9.69
C GLU A 251 14.12 -13.59 -8.28
N PHE A 252 13.37 -14.10 -7.31
CA PHE A 252 13.82 -14.21 -5.93
C PHE A 252 15.01 -15.16 -5.80
N LEU A 253 14.94 -16.35 -6.40
CA LEU A 253 15.99 -17.37 -6.33
C LEU A 253 17.28 -16.93 -7.03
N LEU A 254 17.22 -16.06 -8.04
CA LEU A 254 18.43 -15.48 -8.61
C LEU A 254 19.14 -14.49 -7.68
N GLY A 255 18.44 -13.97 -6.67
CA GLY A 255 18.99 -13.05 -5.67
C GLY A 255 19.49 -13.73 -4.39
N VAL A 256 19.35 -15.05 -4.24
CA VAL A 256 19.82 -15.78 -3.05
C VAL A 256 21.32 -16.05 -3.15
N HIS A 257 21.96 -16.25 -1.99
CA HIS A 257 23.39 -16.54 -1.93
C HIS A 257 23.70 -17.92 -2.53
N SER A 258 22.97 -18.94 -2.07
CA SER A 258 23.15 -20.32 -2.51
C SER A 258 21.86 -21.12 -2.44
N VAL A 259 21.86 -22.24 -3.18
CA VAL A 259 20.83 -23.27 -3.14
C VAL A 259 21.46 -24.65 -2.93
N GLU A 260 20.70 -25.53 -2.31
CA GLU A 260 21.11 -26.89 -1.97
C GLU A 260 19.96 -27.86 -2.26
N PHE A 261 20.27 -29.12 -2.54
CA PHE A 261 19.23 -30.14 -2.68
C PHE A 261 18.56 -30.43 -1.34
N ILE A 262 17.23 -30.56 -1.35
CA ILE A 262 16.51 -31.06 -0.17
C ILE A 262 16.88 -32.53 0.08
N ASN A 263 17.04 -33.31 -1.00
CA ASN A 263 17.49 -34.70 -0.93
C ASN A 263 18.66 -34.91 -1.91
N PRO A 264 19.90 -34.74 -1.45
CA PRO A 264 21.09 -34.91 -2.29
C PRO A 264 21.26 -36.33 -2.87
N GLN A 265 20.59 -37.35 -2.32
CA GLN A 265 20.72 -38.73 -2.80
C GLN A 265 19.86 -39.02 -4.02
N THR A 266 18.72 -38.33 -4.17
CA THR A 266 17.78 -38.55 -5.28
C THR A 266 17.94 -37.53 -6.40
N GLN A 267 18.67 -36.46 -6.14
CA GLN A 267 18.84 -35.35 -7.06
C GLN A 267 20.27 -35.31 -7.61
N THR A 268 20.40 -34.79 -8.82
CA THR A 268 21.70 -34.71 -9.49
C THR A 268 21.76 -33.47 -10.38
N VAL A 269 22.98 -33.09 -10.74
CA VAL A 269 23.26 -31.99 -11.65
C VAL A 269 23.37 -32.56 -13.06
N TYR A 270 22.73 -31.90 -14.02
CA TYR A 270 22.66 -32.31 -15.42
C TYR A 270 23.42 -31.35 -16.34
N VAL A 271 23.90 -31.86 -17.46
CA VAL A 271 24.56 -31.03 -18.50
C VAL A 271 23.55 -30.17 -19.26
N LYS A 272 22.27 -30.58 -19.31
CA LYS A 272 21.17 -29.90 -20.00
C LYS A 272 19.89 -29.95 -19.13
N PRO A 273 18.90 -29.06 -19.36
CA PRO A 273 17.65 -29.02 -18.57
C PRO A 273 16.66 -30.13 -19.01
N LEU A 274 17.09 -31.39 -18.92
CA LEU A 274 16.34 -32.58 -19.32
C LEU A 274 16.64 -33.72 -18.35
N GLU A 275 15.62 -34.47 -17.91
CA GLU A 275 15.79 -35.57 -16.95
C GLU A 275 16.69 -36.72 -17.47
N HIS A 276 16.76 -36.90 -18.79
CA HIS A 276 17.59 -37.93 -19.45
C HIS A 276 18.97 -37.42 -19.90
N ALA A 277 19.34 -36.18 -19.55
CA ALA A 277 20.64 -35.64 -19.93
C ALA A 277 21.80 -36.32 -19.16
N GLY A 278 23.01 -36.19 -19.70
CA GLY A 278 24.23 -36.59 -18.98
C GLY A 278 24.34 -35.88 -17.63
N LYS A 279 24.90 -36.59 -16.63
CA LYS A 279 25.07 -36.09 -15.26
C LYS A 279 26.44 -35.43 -15.08
N VAL A 280 26.51 -34.45 -14.20
CA VAL A 280 27.73 -33.77 -13.78
C VAL A 280 28.13 -34.30 -12.41
N SER A 281 29.28 -34.96 -12.33
CA SER A 281 29.79 -35.60 -11.11
C SER A 281 30.90 -34.79 -10.42
N ILE A 282 30.93 -33.47 -10.63
CA ILE A 282 31.93 -32.58 -10.03
C ILE A 282 31.59 -32.41 -8.54
N PRO A 283 32.50 -32.75 -7.60
CA PRO A 283 32.29 -32.51 -6.18
C PRO A 283 32.08 -31.02 -5.91
N HIS A 284 31.05 -30.68 -5.15
CA HIS A 284 30.70 -29.31 -4.79
C HIS A 284 29.98 -29.29 -3.44
N SER A 285 30.00 -28.14 -2.79
CA SER A 285 29.40 -27.90 -1.47
C SER A 285 28.11 -27.11 -1.60
N PHE A 286 28.09 -26.12 -2.50
CA PHE A 286 26.95 -25.23 -2.70
C PHE A 286 26.71 -25.00 -4.19
N MET A 287 25.51 -24.52 -4.52
CA MET A 287 25.16 -24.13 -5.87
C MET A 287 24.70 -22.67 -5.88
N LYS A 288 25.16 -21.89 -6.85
CA LYS A 288 24.71 -20.49 -7.03
C LYS A 288 23.82 -20.39 -8.27
N PRO A 289 22.56 -19.92 -8.14
CA PRO A 289 21.67 -19.74 -9.28
C PRO A 289 22.20 -18.68 -10.27
N VAL A 290 22.21 -19.00 -11.56
CA VAL A 290 22.65 -18.09 -12.63
C VAL A 290 21.53 -17.80 -13.62
N ARG A 291 20.68 -18.79 -13.91
CA ARG A 291 19.54 -18.63 -14.81
C ARG A 291 18.45 -19.63 -14.47
N ILE A 292 17.19 -19.23 -14.55
CA ILE A 292 16.05 -20.13 -14.35
C ILE A 292 15.22 -20.20 -15.63
N THR A 293 14.77 -21.41 -15.99
CA THR A 293 13.94 -21.66 -17.16
C THR A 293 12.93 -22.73 -16.82
N ARG A 294 11.66 -22.32 -16.65
CA ARG A 294 10.59 -23.19 -16.15
C ARG A 294 11.05 -23.86 -14.84
N ASN A 295 11.06 -25.19 -14.82
CA ASN A 295 11.37 -26.01 -13.65
C ASN A 295 12.87 -26.27 -13.45
N TRP A 296 13.71 -25.71 -14.33
CA TRP A 296 15.14 -25.92 -14.36
C TRP A 296 15.91 -24.66 -14.00
N MET A 297 16.98 -24.83 -13.25
CA MET A 297 17.87 -23.79 -12.79
C MET A 297 19.29 -24.14 -13.22
N HIS A 298 19.91 -23.25 -13.96
CA HIS A 298 21.32 -23.31 -14.26
C HIS A 298 22.10 -22.72 -13.10
N VAL A 299 23.06 -23.47 -12.59
CA VAL A 299 23.82 -23.15 -11.39
C VAL A 299 25.32 -23.21 -11.64
N GLU A 300 26.05 -22.38 -10.91
CA GLU A 300 27.48 -22.52 -10.66
C GLU A 300 27.70 -23.47 -9.48
N LEU A 301 28.60 -24.43 -9.66
CA LEU A 301 28.98 -25.38 -8.62
C LEU A 301 30.16 -24.80 -7.85
N ILE A 302 30.02 -24.67 -6.53
CA ILE A 302 30.96 -23.98 -5.65
C ILE A 302 31.51 -24.99 -4.63
N ASN A 303 32.84 -25.02 -4.45
CA ASN A 303 33.51 -25.87 -3.46
C ASN A 303 33.57 -25.21 -2.06
N HIS A 304 34.19 -25.89 -1.09
CA HIS A 304 34.39 -25.35 0.27
C HIS A 304 35.28 -24.10 0.33
N GLY A 305 36.10 -23.86 -0.70
CA GLY A 305 36.93 -22.67 -0.84
C GLY A 305 36.22 -21.47 -1.47
N PHE A 306 34.91 -21.59 -1.77
CA PHE A 306 34.12 -20.62 -2.52
C PHE A 306 34.55 -20.40 -3.98
N ASP A 307 35.33 -21.33 -4.54
CA ASP A 307 35.71 -21.31 -5.95
C ASP A 307 34.64 -21.99 -6.81
N THR A 308 34.43 -21.41 -8.01
CA THR A 308 33.58 -22.04 -9.02
C THR A 308 34.32 -23.19 -9.68
N VAL A 309 33.86 -24.42 -9.43
CA VAL A 309 34.47 -25.65 -9.96
C VAL A 309 33.75 -26.22 -11.18
N GLY A 310 32.55 -25.71 -11.48
CA GLY A 310 31.78 -26.18 -12.62
C GLY A 310 30.45 -25.46 -12.78
N LYS A 311 29.67 -25.91 -13.76
CA LYS A 311 28.31 -25.42 -14.04
C LYS A 311 27.41 -26.59 -14.42
N GLY A 312 26.12 -26.44 -14.19
CA GLY A 312 25.15 -27.44 -14.62
C GLY A 312 23.72 -27.01 -14.37
N TRP A 313 22.79 -27.93 -14.63
CA TRP A 313 21.36 -27.71 -14.50
C TRP A 313 20.80 -28.59 -13.40
N ILE A 314 19.95 -28.00 -12.57
CA ILE A 314 19.19 -28.70 -11.54
C ILE A 314 17.70 -28.47 -11.74
N GLN A 315 16.89 -29.46 -11.41
CA GLN A 315 15.46 -29.28 -11.32
C GLN A 315 15.15 -28.68 -9.94
N TRP A 316 14.65 -27.44 -9.91
CA TRP A 316 14.42 -26.71 -8.64
C TRP A 316 13.00 -26.88 -8.12
N THR A 317 12.06 -27.21 -9.01
CA THR A 317 10.66 -27.50 -8.66
C THR A 317 10.11 -28.64 -9.52
N LYS A 318 9.20 -29.43 -8.93
CA LYS A 318 8.42 -30.47 -9.61
C LYS A 318 7.05 -30.53 -8.96
N ASP A 319 6.01 -30.54 -9.79
CA ASP A 319 4.60 -30.61 -9.34
C ASP A 319 4.19 -29.55 -8.30
N GLY A 320 4.81 -28.36 -8.38
CA GLY A 320 4.54 -27.24 -7.45
C GLY A 320 5.33 -27.31 -6.14
N GLU A 321 6.10 -28.37 -5.91
CA GLU A 321 6.95 -28.53 -4.73
C GLU A 321 8.38 -28.09 -5.03
N PHE A 322 9.05 -27.53 -4.02
CA PHE A 322 10.47 -27.26 -4.09
C PHE A 322 11.27 -28.53 -3.94
N LEU A 323 12.30 -28.68 -4.79
CA LEU A 323 13.32 -29.72 -4.65
C LEU A 323 14.62 -29.16 -4.07
N ILE A 324 14.65 -27.88 -3.75
CA ILE A 324 15.83 -27.17 -3.23
C ILE A 324 15.51 -26.41 -1.96
N ARG A 325 16.53 -26.24 -1.12
CA ARG A 325 16.59 -25.23 -0.07
C ARG A 325 17.39 -24.04 -0.61
N TYR A 326 17.09 -22.84 -0.14
CA TYR A 326 17.84 -21.64 -0.48
C TYR A 326 18.35 -20.98 0.80
N ASN A 327 19.48 -20.28 0.67
CA ASN A 327 20.04 -19.47 1.73
C ASN A 327 20.19 -18.01 1.25
N LEU A 328 19.66 -17.08 2.04
CA LEU A 328 19.71 -15.64 1.75
C LEU A 328 21.01 -15.00 2.19
N LEU A 329 21.65 -15.54 3.23
CA LEU A 329 22.87 -15.02 3.83
C LEU A 329 23.90 -16.15 3.86
N SER A 330 25.19 -15.83 3.87
CA SER A 330 26.24 -16.85 3.79
C SER A 330 26.12 -17.95 4.84
#